data_AF-A0A3M1BJL6-F1
#
_entry.id   AF-A0A3M1BJL6-F1
#
_cell.length_a   1.000
_cell.length_b   1.000
_cell.length_c   1.000
_cell.angle_alpha   90.00
_cell.angle_beta   90.00
_cell.angle_gamma   90.00
#
_symmetry.space_group_name_H-M   'P 1'
#
loop_
_entity.id
_entity.type
_entity.pdbx_description
1 polymer ?
#
loop_
_entity_poly.entity_id
_entity_poly.type
_entity_poly.pdbx_seq_one_letter_code
_entity_poly.pdbx_strand_id
1 'polypeptide(L)'
;MRVPHQKFIRYEGWKEQFLKDYGEISSRDLEQLAEEIAGLYPDRDERLFKALISMYVGGYEKRLEDPEVRYWTNWAGIKTYKTFNGFPHLSDRELAFAFYSIGKVFVPLLLHERGVKSESFKKLSPEEQEKAVMEELEIIWENHLIRVLQILPFLELSSKTA
;
A
#
# COMPACT_ATOMS: atom_id res chain seq x y z
N MET A 1 15.97 18.75 23.79
CA MET A 1 14.69 18.03 23.99
C MET A 1 14.51 17.06 22.83
N ARG A 2 14.25 15.77 23.08
CA ARG A 2 13.91 14.80 22.02
C ARG A 2 12.45 15.04 21.61
N VAL A 3 12.23 15.51 20.38
CA VAL A 3 10.88 15.79 19.89
C VAL A 3 10.12 14.46 19.78
N PRO A 4 8.95 14.28 20.43
CA PRO A 4 8.14 13.06 20.34
C PRO A 4 7.69 12.70 18.91
N HIS A 5 7.88 13.62 17.96
CA HIS A 5 7.33 13.56 16.61
C HIS A 5 8.32 13.13 15.50
N GLN A 6 9.60 12.90 15.80
CA GLN A 6 10.58 12.52 14.74
C GLN A 6 10.19 11.27 13.94
N LYS A 7 9.51 10.30 14.58
CA LYS A 7 9.04 9.08 13.91
C LYS A 7 7.91 9.35 12.91
N PHE A 8 7.23 10.48 13.03
CA PHE A 8 6.09 10.87 12.18
C PHE A 8 6.49 11.82 11.05
N ILE A 9 7.60 12.59 11.21
CA ILE A 9 8.14 13.52 10.20
C ILE A 9 8.32 12.84 8.83
N ARG A 10 8.70 11.56 8.80
CA ARG A 10 8.87 10.82 7.54
C ARG A 10 7.59 10.76 6.69
N TYR A 11 6.42 10.71 7.31
CA TYR A 11 5.15 10.56 6.62
C TYR A 11 4.62 11.93 6.19
N GLU A 12 4.82 12.98 6.99
CA GLU A 12 4.56 14.36 6.57
C GLU A 12 5.35 14.70 5.30
N GLY A 13 6.61 14.29 5.23
CA GLY A 13 7.45 14.46 4.04
C GLY A 13 6.98 13.72 2.78
N TRP A 14 5.97 12.84 2.88
CA TRP A 14 5.37 12.15 1.73
C TRP A 14 4.08 12.80 1.23
N LYS A 15 3.48 13.69 2.02
CA LYS A 15 2.16 14.28 1.74
C LYS A 15 2.10 14.98 0.38
N GLU A 16 3.02 15.91 0.12
CA GLU A 16 2.97 16.75 -1.09
C GLU A 16 3.06 15.92 -2.37
N GLN A 17 4.01 14.99 -2.42
CA GLN A 17 4.19 14.11 -3.55
C GLN A 17 2.97 13.17 -3.72
N PHE A 18 2.46 12.60 -2.63
CA PHE A 18 1.24 11.80 -2.66
C PHE A 18 0.05 12.58 -3.25
N LEU A 19 -0.18 13.82 -2.83
CA LEU A 19 -1.33 14.60 -3.32
C LEU A 19 -1.24 14.87 -4.81
N LYS A 20 -0.02 15.10 -5.33
CA LYS A 20 0.22 15.20 -6.77
C LYS A 20 -0.10 13.89 -7.46
N ASP A 21 0.52 12.80 -7.02
CA ASP A 21 0.37 11.49 -7.67
C ASP A 21 -1.08 11.00 -7.64
N TYR A 22 -1.77 11.17 -6.50
CA TYR A 22 -3.18 10.80 -6.35
C TYR A 22 -4.11 11.59 -7.30
N GLY A 23 -3.77 12.85 -7.59
CA GLY A 23 -4.51 13.69 -8.52
C GLY A 23 -4.35 13.27 -10.00
N GLU A 24 -3.33 12.49 -10.32
CA GLU A 24 -3.05 11.99 -11.68
C GLU A 24 -3.74 10.64 -11.96
N ILE A 25 -4.29 9.96 -10.94
CA ILE A 25 -5.00 8.68 -11.09
C ILE A 25 -6.25 8.86 -11.95
N SER A 26 -6.30 8.16 -13.08
CA SER A 26 -7.39 8.23 -14.06
C SER A 26 -8.34 7.04 -13.96
N SER A 27 -9.50 7.14 -14.61
CA SER A 27 -10.46 6.03 -14.70
C SER A 27 -9.89 4.82 -15.46
N ARG A 28 -9.01 5.07 -16.43
CA ARG A 28 -8.33 4.01 -17.19
C ARG A 28 -7.43 3.16 -16.30
N ASP A 29 -6.75 3.78 -15.34
CA ASP A 29 -5.88 3.07 -14.40
C ASP A 29 -6.70 2.14 -13.50
N LEU A 30 -7.90 2.60 -13.08
CA LEU A 30 -8.84 1.79 -12.30
C LEU A 30 -9.36 0.59 -13.10
N GLU A 31 -9.67 0.78 -14.38
CA GLU A 31 -10.13 -0.31 -15.26
C GLU A 31 -9.05 -1.37 -15.46
N GLN A 32 -7.81 -0.96 -15.76
CA GLN A 32 -6.69 -1.90 -15.90
C GLN A 32 -6.45 -2.69 -14.62
N LEU A 33 -6.46 -2.01 -13.46
CA LEU A 33 -6.29 -2.68 -12.18
C LEU A 33 -7.41 -3.69 -11.91
N ALA A 34 -8.66 -3.34 -12.22
CA ALA A 34 -9.81 -4.21 -12.01
C ALA A 34 -9.68 -5.53 -12.79
N GLU A 35 -9.20 -5.48 -14.04
CA GLU A 35 -8.94 -6.66 -14.85
C GLU A 35 -7.81 -7.51 -14.27
N GLU A 36 -6.75 -6.87 -13.81
CA GLU A 36 -5.57 -7.54 -13.26
C GLU A 36 -5.87 -8.30 -11.97
N ILE A 37 -6.63 -7.70 -11.05
CA ILE A 37 -6.87 -8.30 -9.74
C ILE A 37 -8.15 -9.14 -9.68
N ALA A 38 -8.88 -9.30 -10.78
CA ALA A 38 -10.15 -10.02 -10.81
C ALA A 38 -10.07 -11.44 -10.21
N GLY A 39 -8.92 -12.11 -10.34
CA GLY A 39 -8.67 -13.43 -9.73
C GLY A 39 -8.47 -13.40 -8.21
N LEU A 40 -8.05 -12.28 -7.63
CA LEU A 40 -7.81 -12.09 -6.19
C LEU A 40 -8.97 -11.35 -5.48
N TYR A 41 -9.65 -10.47 -6.21
CA TYR A 41 -10.74 -9.63 -5.74
C TYR A 41 -11.74 -9.37 -6.88
N PRO A 42 -12.84 -10.15 -6.96
CA PRO A 42 -13.79 -10.05 -8.06
C PRO A 42 -14.72 -8.82 -7.96
N ASP A 43 -14.85 -8.22 -6.77
CA ASP A 43 -15.74 -7.09 -6.55
C ASP A 43 -15.15 -5.80 -7.12
N ARG A 44 -15.98 -4.99 -7.79
CA ARG A 44 -15.59 -3.64 -8.23
C ARG A 44 -15.76 -2.64 -7.09
N ASP A 45 -14.73 -2.51 -6.28
CA ASP A 45 -14.62 -1.49 -5.25
C ASP A 45 -13.61 -0.41 -5.67
N GLU A 46 -14.10 0.71 -6.21
CA GLU A 46 -13.27 1.83 -6.63
C GLU A 46 -12.39 2.38 -5.50
N ARG A 47 -12.85 2.28 -4.25
CA ARG A 47 -12.13 2.79 -3.09
C ARG A 47 -10.89 1.94 -2.82
N LEU A 48 -11.01 0.63 -2.92
CA LEU A 48 -9.87 -0.28 -2.91
C LEU A 48 -8.94 -0.01 -4.11
N PHE A 49 -9.49 0.19 -5.31
CA PHE A 49 -8.66 0.36 -6.51
C PHE A 49 -7.80 1.63 -6.43
N LYS A 50 -8.37 2.75 -5.98
CA LYS A 50 -7.60 3.99 -5.72
C LYS A 50 -6.52 3.76 -4.66
N ALA A 51 -6.80 2.97 -3.63
CA ALA A 51 -5.84 2.63 -2.60
C ALA A 51 -4.68 1.77 -3.14
N LEU A 52 -4.98 0.75 -3.94
CA LEU A 52 -3.97 -0.11 -4.58
C LEU A 52 -3.09 0.66 -5.58
N ILE A 53 -3.66 1.51 -6.42
CA ILE A 53 -2.87 2.37 -7.32
C ILE A 53 -1.95 3.28 -6.50
N SER A 54 -2.47 3.85 -5.41
CA SER A 54 -1.65 4.67 -4.50
C SER A 54 -0.51 3.86 -3.87
N MET A 55 -0.73 2.58 -3.58
CA MET A 55 0.32 1.65 -3.12
C MET A 55 1.39 1.44 -4.19
N TYR A 56 1.03 1.35 -5.47
CA TYR A 56 1.99 1.20 -6.58
C TYR A 56 2.88 2.43 -6.72
N VAL A 57 2.27 3.62 -6.76
CA VAL A 57 2.98 4.89 -6.81
C VAL A 57 3.91 5.03 -5.61
N GLY A 58 3.40 4.73 -4.41
CA GLY A 58 4.20 4.71 -3.18
C GLY A 58 5.40 3.77 -3.30
N GLY A 59 5.18 2.57 -3.83
CA GLY A 59 6.20 1.55 -4.07
C GLY A 59 7.20 1.85 -5.18
N TYR A 60 7.00 2.94 -5.93
CA TYR A 60 7.66 3.29 -7.19
C TYR A 60 7.29 2.34 -8.32
N GLU A 61 6.37 2.75 -9.18
CA GLU A 61 5.70 1.94 -10.21
C GLU A 61 6.63 1.06 -11.04
N LYS A 62 7.83 1.55 -11.40
CA LYS A 62 8.81 0.77 -12.17
C LYS A 62 9.21 -0.54 -11.50
N ARG A 63 9.16 -0.61 -10.17
CA ARG A 63 9.43 -1.84 -9.41
C ARG A 63 8.32 -2.88 -9.57
N LEU A 64 7.11 -2.42 -9.89
CA LEU A 64 5.93 -3.25 -10.13
C LEU A 64 5.76 -3.60 -11.61
N GLU A 65 6.71 -3.26 -12.48
CA GLU A 65 6.82 -3.86 -13.81
C GLU A 65 7.15 -5.36 -13.71
N ASP A 66 7.75 -5.80 -12.59
CA ASP A 66 7.96 -7.21 -12.27
C ASP A 66 6.64 -7.88 -11.86
N PRO A 67 6.14 -8.89 -12.60
CA PRO A 67 4.85 -9.50 -12.32
C PRO A 67 4.74 -10.16 -10.93
N GLU A 68 5.85 -10.68 -10.41
CA GLU A 68 5.87 -11.37 -9.10
C GLU A 68 5.74 -10.36 -7.96
N VAL A 69 6.48 -9.25 -8.05
CA VAL A 69 6.37 -8.13 -7.11
C VAL A 69 4.98 -7.51 -7.17
N ARG A 70 4.43 -7.36 -8.38
CA ARG A 70 3.10 -6.83 -8.61
C ARG A 70 2.02 -7.71 -7.99
N TYR A 71 2.09 -9.02 -8.21
CA TYR A 71 1.19 -10.00 -7.59
C TYR A 71 1.19 -9.88 -6.06
N TRP A 72 2.36 -9.93 -5.43
CA TRP A 72 2.45 -9.87 -3.97
C TRP A 72 2.06 -8.51 -3.40
N THR A 73 2.27 -7.43 -4.14
CA THR A 73 1.75 -6.10 -3.78
C THR A 73 0.22 -6.09 -3.78
N ASN A 74 -0.41 -6.65 -4.82
CA ASN A 74 -1.87 -6.76 -4.91
C ASN A 74 -2.43 -7.62 -3.79
N TRP A 75 -1.85 -8.80 -3.61
CA TRP A 75 -2.24 -9.73 -2.55
C TRP A 75 -2.17 -9.04 -1.19
N ALA A 76 -1.07 -8.36 -0.87
CA ALA A 76 -0.89 -7.67 0.41
C ALA A 76 -1.86 -6.49 0.60
N GLY A 77 -2.10 -5.71 -0.46
CA GLY A 77 -3.06 -4.61 -0.42
C GLY A 77 -4.49 -5.09 -0.19
N ILE A 78 -4.93 -6.12 -0.93
CA ILE A 78 -6.26 -6.73 -0.78
C ILE A 78 -6.40 -7.38 0.60
N LYS A 79 -5.37 -8.10 1.06
CA LYS A 79 -5.35 -8.71 2.39
C LYS A 79 -5.48 -7.65 3.48
N THR A 80 -4.71 -6.57 3.39
CA THR A 80 -4.80 -5.43 4.32
C THR A 80 -6.20 -4.84 4.31
N TYR A 81 -6.76 -4.56 3.13
CA TYR A 81 -8.11 -4.00 3.02
C TYR A 81 -9.16 -4.89 3.70
N LYS A 82 -9.14 -6.20 3.43
CA LYS A 82 -10.06 -7.17 4.03
C LYS A 82 -9.87 -7.30 5.55
N THR A 83 -8.63 -7.41 6.02
CA THR A 83 -8.32 -7.58 7.46
C THR A 83 -8.86 -6.42 8.30
N PHE A 84 -8.78 -5.19 7.80
CA PHE A 84 -9.28 -3.99 8.48
C PHE A 84 -10.69 -3.59 8.05
N ASN A 85 -11.46 -4.53 7.49
CA ASN A 85 -12.86 -4.37 7.08
C ASN A 85 -13.10 -3.14 6.17
N GLY A 86 -12.16 -2.90 5.25
CA GLY A 86 -12.20 -1.78 4.32
C GLY A 86 -11.97 -0.41 4.96
N PHE A 87 -11.52 -0.31 6.22
CA PHE A 87 -11.28 0.96 6.91
C PHE A 87 -12.46 1.95 6.84
N PRO A 88 -13.65 1.60 7.36
CA PRO A 88 -14.88 2.38 7.13
C PRO A 88 -14.83 3.82 7.64
N HIS A 89 -13.88 4.13 8.54
CA HIS A 89 -13.72 5.45 9.15
C HIS A 89 -12.76 6.39 8.39
N LEU A 90 -12.08 5.91 7.35
CA LEU A 90 -11.18 6.73 6.55
C LEU A 90 -11.89 7.26 5.31
N SER A 91 -11.62 8.50 4.93
CA SER A 91 -11.95 8.98 3.58
C SER A 91 -11.13 8.25 2.51
N ASP A 92 -11.56 8.33 1.24
CA ASP A 92 -10.82 7.73 0.12
C ASP A 92 -9.36 8.20 0.03
N ARG A 93 -9.11 9.49 0.32
CA ARG A 93 -7.76 10.07 0.32
C ARG A 93 -6.91 9.58 1.47
N GLU A 94 -7.49 9.46 2.66
CA GLU A 94 -6.80 8.94 3.84
C GLU A 94 -6.44 7.47 3.68
N LEU A 95 -7.37 6.68 3.14
CA LEU A 95 -7.11 5.28 2.79
C LEU A 95 -6.02 5.17 1.72
N ALA A 96 -6.11 5.97 0.66
CA ALA A 96 -5.10 6.02 -0.39
C ALA A 96 -3.71 6.40 0.15
N PHE A 97 -3.63 7.37 1.07
CA PHE A 97 -2.37 7.74 1.71
C PHE A 97 -1.81 6.63 2.60
N ALA A 98 -2.68 5.91 3.33
CA ALA A 98 -2.27 4.76 4.13
C ALA A 98 -1.63 3.69 3.24
N PHE A 99 -2.26 3.38 2.10
CA PHE A 99 -1.76 2.39 1.15
C PHE A 99 -0.50 2.87 0.41
N TYR A 100 -0.41 4.15 0.06
CA TYR A 100 0.82 4.78 -0.45
C TYR A 100 1.98 4.60 0.52
N SER A 101 1.72 4.85 1.82
CA SER A 101 2.71 4.72 2.88
C SER A 101 3.15 3.28 3.10
N ILE A 102 2.23 2.31 3.00
CA ILE A 102 2.56 0.88 2.98
C ILE A 102 3.44 0.57 1.76
N GLY A 103 3.04 1.01 0.56
CA GLY A 103 3.77 0.77 -0.68
C GLY A 103 5.22 1.23 -0.62
N LYS A 104 5.47 2.43 -0.06
CA LYS A 104 6.81 2.99 0.18
C LYS A 104 7.73 2.09 1.01
N VAL A 105 7.16 1.23 1.85
CA VAL A 105 7.91 0.35 2.75
C VAL A 105 7.92 -1.09 2.25
N PHE A 106 6.77 -1.63 1.88
CA PHE A 106 6.59 -3.03 1.54
C PHE A 106 7.19 -3.41 0.19
N VAL A 107 6.95 -2.62 -0.86
CA VAL A 107 7.45 -2.95 -2.22
C VAL A 107 8.98 -3.06 -2.28
N PRO A 108 9.77 -2.16 -1.64
CA PRO A 108 11.21 -2.37 -1.52
C PRO A 108 11.62 -3.68 -0.83
N LEU A 109 10.84 -4.14 0.17
CA LEU A 109 11.15 -5.38 0.89
C LEU A 109 10.91 -6.62 0.03
N LEU A 110 9.90 -6.60 -0.84
CA LEU A 110 9.67 -7.68 -1.81
C LEU A 110 10.87 -7.89 -2.75
N LEU A 111 11.57 -6.79 -3.08
CA LEU A 111 12.75 -6.79 -3.95
C LEU A 111 14.07 -7.12 -3.24
N HIS A 112 14.05 -7.28 -1.91
CA HIS A 112 15.26 -7.61 -1.16
C HIS A 112 15.81 -8.97 -1.59
N GLU A 113 17.10 -9.23 -1.37
CA GLU A 113 17.78 -10.48 -1.78
C GLU A 113 17.15 -11.76 -1.20
N ARG A 114 16.36 -11.62 -0.12
CA ARG A 114 15.58 -12.69 0.53
C ARG A 114 14.07 -12.55 0.32
N GLY A 115 13.65 -11.58 -0.50
CA GLY A 115 12.26 -11.32 -0.80
C GLY A 115 11.70 -12.34 -1.80
N VAL A 116 10.59 -11.96 -2.44
CA VAL A 116 9.79 -12.86 -3.29
C VAL A 116 10.58 -13.35 -4.51
N LYS A 117 11.61 -12.60 -4.91
CA LYS A 117 12.47 -12.97 -6.04
C LYS A 117 13.51 -14.04 -5.71
N SER A 118 13.71 -14.38 -4.43
CA SER A 118 14.75 -15.31 -4.03
C SER A 118 14.41 -16.75 -4.45
N GLU A 119 15.42 -17.51 -4.88
CA GLU A 119 15.26 -18.94 -5.20
C GLU A 119 14.76 -19.75 -4.02
N SER A 120 15.09 -19.34 -2.79
CA SER A 120 14.55 -19.93 -1.56
C SER A 120 13.04 -19.74 -1.46
N PHE A 121 12.54 -18.54 -1.74
CA PHE A 121 11.10 -18.24 -1.68
C PHE A 121 10.33 -19.02 -2.75
N LYS A 122 10.87 -19.09 -3.97
CA LYS A 122 10.24 -19.80 -5.10
C LYS A 122 10.10 -21.31 -4.90
N LYS A 123 10.90 -21.90 -4.01
CA LYS A 123 10.85 -23.33 -3.67
C LYS A 123 9.81 -23.66 -2.59
N LEU A 124 9.26 -22.64 -1.91
CA LEU A 124 8.19 -22.82 -0.93
C LEU A 124 6.89 -23.21 -1.62
N SER A 125 6.01 -23.92 -0.89
CA SER A 125 4.63 -24.12 -1.34
C SER A 125 3.89 -22.77 -1.42
N PRO A 126 2.79 -22.66 -2.19
CA PRO A 126 1.99 -21.45 -2.22
C PRO A 126 1.54 -20.98 -0.83
N GLU A 127 1.14 -21.91 0.06
CA GLU A 127 0.75 -21.56 1.43
C GLU A 127 1.92 -21.03 2.26
N GLU A 128 3.11 -21.61 2.09
CA GLU A 128 4.33 -21.14 2.76
C GLU A 128 4.78 -19.77 2.25
N GLN A 129 4.61 -19.51 0.95
CA GLN A 129 4.87 -18.19 0.37
C GLN A 129 3.91 -17.13 0.94
N GLU A 130 2.60 -17.43 0.98
CA GLU A 130 1.62 -16.52 1.58
C GLU A 130 1.93 -16.25 3.04
N LYS A 131 2.31 -17.29 3.80
CA LYS A 131 2.69 -17.15 5.20
C LYS A 131 3.91 -16.24 5.37
N ALA A 132 4.96 -16.44 4.57
CA ALA A 132 6.16 -15.62 4.64
C ALA A 132 5.87 -14.15 4.31
N VAL A 133 5.03 -13.89 3.30
CA VAL A 133 4.64 -12.52 2.95
C VAL A 133 3.72 -11.91 4.01
N MET A 134 2.83 -12.70 4.61
CA MET A 134 1.96 -12.27 5.71
C MET A 134 2.77 -11.84 6.94
N GLU A 135 3.80 -12.59 7.32
CA GLU A 135 4.66 -12.25 8.47
C GLU A 135 5.32 -10.87 8.30
N GLU A 136 5.85 -10.58 7.11
CA GLU A 136 6.40 -9.25 6.78
C GLU A 136 5.32 -8.17 6.77
N LEU A 137 4.13 -8.49 6.26
CA LEU A 137 3.00 -7.56 6.19
C LEU A 137 2.48 -7.19 7.60
N GLU A 138 2.41 -8.14 8.53
CA GLU A 138 2.03 -7.92 9.92
C GLU A 138 3.02 -6.98 10.62
N ILE A 139 4.33 -7.18 10.41
CA ILE A 139 5.37 -6.28 10.91
C ILE A 139 5.15 -4.85 10.39
N ILE A 140 4.77 -4.70 9.12
CA ILE A 140 4.46 -3.38 8.53
C ILE A 140 3.18 -2.79 9.13
N TRP A 141 2.16 -3.60 9.39
CA TRP A 141 0.95 -3.11 10.05
C TRP A 141 1.27 -2.53 11.42
N GLU A 142 2.01 -3.27 12.23
CA GLU A 142 2.40 -2.87 13.58
C GLU A 142 3.31 -1.64 13.60
N ASN A 143 4.27 -1.56 12.69
CA ASN A 143 5.31 -0.52 12.72
C ASN A 143 5.00 0.72 11.87
N HIS A 144 4.18 0.58 10.84
CA HIS A 144 3.93 1.64 9.87
C HIS A 144 2.45 1.99 9.77
N LEU A 145 1.58 1.04 9.47
CA LEU A 145 0.16 1.33 9.24
C LEU A 145 -0.47 2.03 10.46
N ILE A 146 -0.31 1.46 11.67
CA ILE A 146 -0.86 2.07 12.90
C ILE A 146 -0.36 3.50 13.09
N ARG A 147 0.94 3.75 12.82
CA ARG A 147 1.53 5.09 12.96
C ARG A 147 0.99 6.06 11.93
N VAL A 148 0.77 5.61 10.69
CA VAL A 148 0.14 6.42 9.64
C VAL A 148 -1.29 6.76 10.06
N LEU A 149 -2.07 5.78 10.51
CA LEU A 149 -3.44 5.99 10.97
C LEU A 149 -3.53 7.02 12.10
N GLN A 150 -2.59 7.00 13.04
CA GLN A 150 -2.52 7.96 14.15
C GLN A 150 -2.28 9.41 13.70
N ILE A 151 -1.61 9.63 12.56
CA ILE A 151 -1.28 10.97 12.08
C ILE A 151 -2.22 11.50 11.00
N LEU A 152 -3.01 10.65 10.36
CA LEU A 152 -3.94 11.05 9.30
C LEU A 152 -4.77 12.31 9.65
N PRO A 153 -5.35 12.44 10.87
CA PRO A 153 -6.13 13.62 11.23
C PRO A 153 -5.33 14.93 11.19
N PHE A 154 -4.01 14.87 11.37
CA PHE A 154 -3.11 16.02 11.37
C PHE A 154 -2.51 16.31 9.99
N LEU A 155 -2.59 15.36 9.06
CA LEU A 155 -2.03 15.52 7.72
C LEU A 155 -2.89 16.40 6.81
N GLU A 156 -4.13 16.71 7.17
CA GLU A 156 -5.02 17.59 6.38
C GLU A 156 -5.03 17.22 4.87
N LEU A 157 -5.24 15.93 4.57
CA LEU A 157 -5.28 15.40 3.20
C LEU A 157 -6.55 15.81 2.45
N SER A 158 -7.57 16.25 3.18
CA SER A 158 -8.74 16.91 2.64
C SER A 158 -8.39 18.37 2.33
N SER A 159 -8.50 18.74 1.05
CA SER A 159 -8.55 20.14 0.63
C SER A 159 -9.76 20.80 1.28
N LYS A 160 -9.57 21.49 2.41
CA LYS A 160 -10.36 22.69 2.66
C LYS A 160 -9.79 23.76 1.73
N THR A 161 -10.23 23.74 0.47
CA THR A 161 -10.30 24.98 -0.29
C THR A 161 -11.24 25.88 0.52
N ALA A 162 -10.64 26.80 1.26
CA ALA A 162 -11.31 28.01 1.71
C ALA A 162 -11.50 28.93 0.51
#